data_AF-A0A2S5N4L5-F1
#
_entry.id   AF-A0A2S5N4L5-F1
#
_cell.length_a   1.000
_cell.length_b   1.000
_cell.length_c   1.000
_cell.angle_alpha   90.00
_cell.angle_beta   90.00
_cell.angle_gamma   90.00
#
_symmetry.space_group_name_H-M   'P 1'
#
loop_
_entity.id
_entity.type
_entity.pdbx_description
1 polymer ?
#
loop_
_entity_poly.entity_id
_entity_poly.type
_entity_poly.pdbx_seq_one_letter_code
_entity_poly.pdbx_strand_id
1 'polypeptide(L)'
;LAESAGIYCNKGIVVNDTMQTYDPRVYAVGECVAHRGISYGLVAPLFEMAKVCATHLANFGIGSYKGSVTSTKLKVTGIDLFSAGDFRSPVEAADEEREEIVLHDAVGGVYKKLVIKNDKIIGSVLYGDTADGAWYFQMLRDAKPIHEIRDSLMFGQDSLGNTGHQGQDKAAAMTNEMEVCGCNGVCKGTIVKAIQDQGLFTIDDVKKQTKAGSSCGSCVGLVEQILASTLGGGYAPPSTSKAICGCSDKNHEEVREEIRKNKYLNIPDAMKGMTWRTPNGCATCRPALNYYLLSTWPHEAVDDPQSRFINERVHANIQKDGTYSVIPRMYGGVTTPDQLRKIADVADKYAVPMVKVTGGQRIDLLGVKKEDLVGMWKDLDMPSGYA
;
A
#
# COMPACT_ATOMS: atom_id res chain seq x y z
N LEU A 1 11.74 20.70 -11.97
CA LEU A 1 13.16 20.41 -11.65
C LEU A 1 13.89 19.77 -12.83
N ALA A 2 13.44 18.61 -13.34
CA ALA A 2 14.07 17.97 -14.49
C ALA A 2 14.05 18.86 -15.75
N GLU A 3 12.88 19.43 -16.09
CA GLU A 3 12.74 20.37 -17.23
C GLU A 3 13.64 21.61 -17.07
N SER A 4 13.65 22.22 -15.89
CA SER A 4 14.53 23.37 -15.58
C SER A 4 16.02 23.03 -15.63
N ALA A 5 16.37 21.75 -15.49
CA ALA A 5 17.74 21.25 -15.64
C ALA A 5 18.07 20.82 -17.08
N GLY A 6 17.16 21.03 -18.04
CA GLY A 6 17.33 20.65 -19.44
C GLY A 6 17.17 19.15 -19.71
N ILE A 7 16.64 18.38 -18.75
CA ILE A 7 16.35 16.95 -18.94
C ILE A 7 15.03 16.82 -19.70
N TYR A 8 15.03 15.98 -20.73
CA TYR A 8 13.84 15.74 -21.55
C TYR A 8 12.71 15.09 -20.74
N CYS A 9 11.53 15.71 -20.79
CA CYS A 9 10.32 15.24 -20.13
C CYS A 9 9.16 15.14 -21.13
N ASN A 10 8.36 14.08 -21.01
CA ASN A 10 7.10 13.89 -21.74
C ASN A 10 6.15 13.05 -20.86
N LYS A 11 5.19 13.70 -20.20
CA LYS A 11 4.35 13.12 -19.10
C LYS A 11 5.13 12.57 -17.89
N GLY A 12 6.46 12.62 -17.93
CA GLY A 12 7.42 12.16 -16.94
C GLY A 12 8.84 12.37 -17.47
N ILE A 13 9.85 12.15 -16.65
CA ILE A 13 11.27 12.16 -17.03
C ILE A 13 11.51 11.00 -17.98
N VAL A 14 11.92 11.28 -19.21
CA VAL A 14 12.10 10.24 -20.23
C VAL A 14 13.39 9.49 -19.95
N VAL A 15 13.29 8.17 -19.89
CA VAL A 15 14.43 7.27 -19.66
C VAL A 15 14.52 6.17 -20.71
N ASN A 16 15.73 5.67 -20.91
CA ASN A 16 16.00 4.47 -21.71
C ASN A 16 15.77 3.17 -20.88
N ASP A 17 16.05 2.01 -21.47
CA ASP A 17 15.85 0.72 -20.81
C ASP A 17 16.79 0.45 -19.62
N THR A 18 17.83 1.26 -19.39
CA THR A 18 18.72 1.19 -18.21
C THR A 18 18.38 2.23 -17.13
N MET A 19 17.24 2.93 -17.30
CA MET A 19 16.76 4.01 -16.42
C MET A 19 17.59 5.30 -16.47
N GLN A 20 18.47 5.44 -17.47
CA GLN A 20 19.19 6.68 -17.73
C GLN A 20 18.32 7.67 -18.48
N THR A 21 18.45 8.96 -18.14
CA THR A 21 17.86 10.05 -18.91
C THR A 21 18.70 10.34 -20.16
N TYR A 22 18.34 11.39 -20.91
CA TYR A 22 19.16 11.85 -22.05
C TYR A 22 20.52 12.42 -21.61
N ASP A 23 20.66 12.86 -20.35
CA ASP A 23 21.98 13.03 -19.74
C ASP A 23 22.42 11.67 -19.16
N PRO A 24 23.52 11.06 -19.68
CA PRO A 24 23.94 9.72 -19.26
C PRO A 24 24.41 9.64 -17.80
N ARG A 25 24.62 10.78 -17.14
CA ARG A 25 25.02 10.87 -15.73
C ARG A 25 23.82 10.90 -14.79
N VAL A 26 22.61 11.11 -15.32
CA VAL A 26 21.40 11.24 -14.52
C VAL A 26 20.48 10.05 -14.79
N TYR A 27 20.02 9.43 -13.71
CA TYR A 27 19.04 8.36 -13.72
C TYR A 27 17.75 8.86 -13.13
N ALA A 28 16.64 8.32 -13.60
CA ALA A 28 15.35 8.51 -12.97
C ALA A 28 14.66 7.16 -12.81
N VAL A 29 14.07 6.95 -11.63
CA VAL A 29 13.26 5.78 -11.26
C VAL A 29 12.08 6.31 -10.48
N GLY A 30 10.92 5.64 -10.54
CA GLY A 30 9.75 6.12 -9.82
C GLY A 30 8.55 6.40 -10.71
N GLU A 31 7.51 6.94 -10.08
CA GLU A 31 6.30 7.45 -10.77
C GLU A 31 6.62 8.67 -11.64
N CYS A 32 7.75 9.33 -11.40
CA CYS A 32 8.19 10.47 -12.18
C CYS A 32 8.74 10.10 -13.57
N VAL A 33 8.90 8.81 -13.87
CA VAL A 33 9.52 8.32 -15.11
C VAL A 33 8.49 8.09 -16.21
N ALA A 34 8.86 8.43 -17.43
CA ALA A 34 8.21 7.97 -18.66
C ALA A 34 9.16 7.01 -19.41
N HIS A 35 8.93 5.70 -19.30
CA HIS A 35 9.69 4.68 -20.04
C HIS A 35 8.89 4.26 -21.27
N ARG A 36 9.48 4.38 -22.46
CA ARG A 36 8.81 4.09 -23.75
C ARG A 36 7.44 4.79 -23.89
N GLY A 37 7.33 6.00 -23.34
CA GLY A 37 6.10 6.80 -23.36
C GLY A 37 5.05 6.43 -22.31
N ILE A 38 5.35 5.49 -21.41
CA ILE A 38 4.45 5.01 -20.35
C ILE A 38 4.98 5.46 -18.99
N SER A 39 4.09 6.05 -18.18
CA SER A 39 4.34 6.37 -16.77
C SER A 39 3.51 5.45 -15.89
N TYR A 40 4.15 4.79 -14.92
CA TYR A 40 3.49 3.83 -14.03
C TYR A 40 3.22 4.46 -12.66
N GLY A 41 1.97 4.40 -12.19
CA GLY A 41 1.56 4.78 -10.83
C GLY A 41 1.40 3.59 -9.89
N LEU A 42 2.30 2.59 -9.99
CA LEU A 42 2.21 1.33 -9.25
C LEU A 42 3.56 0.93 -8.67
N VAL A 43 3.54 0.31 -7.49
CA VAL A 43 4.75 -0.05 -6.74
C VAL A 43 5.62 -1.10 -7.45
N ALA A 44 5.01 -2.11 -8.10
CA ALA A 44 5.76 -3.20 -8.73
C ALA A 44 6.67 -2.72 -9.89
N PRO A 45 6.17 -1.98 -10.91
CA PRO A 45 7.02 -1.39 -11.95
C PRO A 45 8.18 -0.56 -11.38
N LEU A 46 7.92 0.19 -10.31
CA LEU A 46 8.92 1.03 -9.65
C LEU A 46 10.08 0.24 -9.06
N PHE A 47 9.82 -0.92 -8.45
CA PHE A 47 10.89 -1.78 -7.96
C PHE A 47 11.66 -2.46 -9.08
N GLU A 48 11.00 -2.83 -10.18
CA GLU A 48 11.68 -3.35 -11.38
C GLU A 48 12.64 -2.30 -11.96
N MET A 49 12.18 -1.06 -12.10
CA MET A 49 13.00 0.08 -12.51
C MET A 49 14.19 0.28 -11.56
N ALA A 50 13.94 0.30 -10.25
CA ALA A 50 15.00 0.47 -9.25
C ALA A 50 16.04 -0.64 -9.33
N LYS A 51 15.62 -1.89 -9.54
CA LYS A 51 16.53 -3.04 -9.70
C LYS A 51 17.40 -2.91 -10.94
N VAL A 52 16.83 -2.50 -12.07
CA VAL A 52 17.58 -2.26 -13.32
C VAL A 52 18.56 -1.10 -13.18
N CYS A 53 18.13 0.02 -12.59
CA CYS A 53 19.00 1.15 -12.29
C CYS A 53 20.16 0.75 -11.39
N ALA A 54 19.89 -0.02 -10.33
CA ALA A 54 20.92 -0.49 -9.40
C ALA A 54 21.95 -1.43 -10.05
N THR A 55 21.53 -2.36 -10.91
CA THR A 55 22.48 -3.24 -11.62
C THR A 55 23.35 -2.47 -12.60
N HIS A 56 22.80 -1.44 -13.24
CA HIS A 56 23.56 -0.59 -14.14
C HIS A 56 24.57 0.28 -13.38
N LEU A 57 24.15 0.95 -12.30
CA LEU A 57 25.03 1.74 -11.42
C LEU A 57 26.13 0.91 -10.76
N ALA A 58 25.84 -0.35 -10.42
CA ALA A 58 26.82 -1.30 -9.89
C ALA A 58 27.76 -1.89 -10.95
N ASN A 59 27.67 -1.46 -12.20
CA ASN A 59 28.44 -1.97 -13.34
C ASN A 59 28.26 -3.48 -13.59
N PHE A 60 27.13 -4.06 -13.20
CA PHE A 60 26.78 -5.43 -13.59
C PHE A 60 26.26 -5.49 -15.03
N GLY A 61 25.73 -4.39 -15.58
CA GLY A 61 25.50 -4.19 -17.02
C GLY A 61 24.46 -5.11 -17.69
N ILE A 62 23.81 -6.02 -16.96
CA ILE A 62 22.93 -7.07 -17.52
C ILE A 62 21.43 -6.75 -17.45
N GLY A 63 21.02 -5.71 -16.73
CA GLY A 63 19.61 -5.37 -16.52
C GLY A 63 19.06 -4.43 -17.59
N SER A 64 17.90 -4.78 -18.17
CA SER A 64 17.14 -3.91 -19.08
C SER A 64 15.66 -3.98 -18.70
N TYR A 65 15.04 -2.82 -18.50
CA TYR A 65 13.62 -2.68 -18.22
C TYR A 65 12.85 -2.62 -19.53
N LYS A 66 11.94 -3.56 -19.76
CA LYS A 66 11.19 -3.69 -21.02
C LYS A 66 9.77 -3.11 -20.94
N GLY A 67 9.42 -2.51 -19.81
CA GLY A 67 8.04 -2.18 -19.44
C GLY A 67 7.41 -3.32 -18.64
N SER A 68 6.52 -2.97 -17.72
CA SER A 68 5.77 -3.92 -16.90
C SER A 68 4.35 -4.10 -17.45
N VAL A 69 3.85 -5.34 -17.39
CA VAL A 69 2.41 -5.58 -17.47
C VAL A 69 1.82 -5.34 -16.09
N THR A 70 0.82 -4.47 -16.01
CA THR A 70 0.22 -4.08 -14.74
C THR A 70 -1.04 -4.88 -14.45
N SER A 71 -1.22 -5.22 -13.18
CA SER A 71 -2.53 -5.53 -12.61
C SER A 71 -2.86 -4.50 -11.53
N THR A 72 -4.14 -4.18 -11.40
CA THR A 72 -4.65 -3.32 -10.34
C THR A 72 -5.80 -4.02 -9.64
N LYS A 73 -5.79 -3.93 -8.31
CA LYS A 73 -6.91 -4.35 -7.47
C LYS A 73 -7.35 -3.16 -6.65
N LEU A 74 -8.62 -2.77 -6.79
CA LEU A 74 -9.19 -1.70 -5.99
C LEU A 74 -9.40 -2.20 -4.56
N LYS A 75 -9.07 -1.36 -3.57
CA LYS A 75 -9.23 -1.68 -2.15
C LYS A 75 -10.21 -0.71 -1.50
N VAL A 76 -11.41 -0.66 -2.04
CA VAL A 76 -12.53 0.08 -1.45
C VAL A 76 -13.43 -0.96 -0.78
N THR A 77 -13.80 -0.72 0.48
CA THR A 77 -14.67 -1.63 1.21
C THR A 77 -15.98 -1.84 0.46
N GLY A 78 -16.36 -3.09 0.24
CA GLY A 78 -17.57 -3.47 -0.49
C GLY A 78 -17.46 -3.41 -2.02
N ILE A 79 -16.28 -3.08 -2.56
CA ILE A 79 -16.04 -3.10 -4.00
C ILE A 79 -14.82 -3.97 -4.31
N ASP A 80 -15.08 -5.17 -4.80
CA ASP A 80 -14.06 -6.05 -5.34
C ASP A 80 -13.92 -5.80 -6.83
N LEU A 81 -12.83 -5.13 -7.23
CA LEU A 81 -12.50 -4.86 -8.63
C LEU A 81 -11.05 -5.23 -8.92
N PHE A 82 -10.86 -5.97 -10.00
CA PHE A 82 -9.55 -6.35 -10.53
C PHE A 82 -9.46 -6.01 -12.01
N SER A 83 -8.32 -5.51 -12.47
CA SER A 83 -8.02 -5.39 -13.89
C SER A 83 -6.56 -5.71 -14.18
N ALA A 84 -6.27 -6.22 -15.37
CA ALA A 84 -4.91 -6.47 -15.80
C ALA A 84 -4.77 -6.35 -17.32
N GLY A 85 -3.57 -5.93 -17.76
CA GLY A 85 -3.20 -5.84 -19.17
C GLY A 85 -4.04 -4.88 -20.00
N ASP A 86 -4.21 -5.21 -21.28
CA ASP A 86 -4.98 -4.45 -22.26
C ASP A 86 -6.39 -5.05 -22.41
N PHE A 87 -7.31 -4.51 -21.63
CA PHE A 87 -8.70 -4.95 -21.57
C PHE A 87 -9.66 -4.15 -22.46
N ARG A 88 -9.12 -3.38 -23.42
CA ARG A 88 -9.93 -2.67 -24.41
C ARG A 88 -10.62 -3.67 -25.34
N SER A 89 -11.89 -3.44 -25.61
CA SER A 89 -12.66 -4.24 -26.56
C SER A 89 -12.05 -4.14 -27.97
N PRO A 90 -12.41 -5.06 -28.90
CA PRO A 90 -11.95 -4.99 -30.29
C PRO A 90 -12.26 -3.63 -30.94
N VAL A 91 -13.42 -3.04 -30.59
CA VAL A 91 -13.86 -1.73 -31.07
C VAL A 91 -13.05 -0.60 -30.44
N GLU A 92 -12.83 -0.63 -29.13
CA GLU A 92 -12.05 0.40 -28.41
C GLU A 92 -10.57 0.43 -28.85
N ALA A 93 -10.03 -0.72 -29.23
CA ALA A 93 -8.66 -0.85 -29.69
C ALA A 93 -8.49 -0.70 -31.21
N ALA A 94 -9.59 -0.67 -31.98
CA ALA A 94 -9.60 -0.75 -33.44
C ALA A 94 -8.77 -1.94 -33.97
N ASP A 95 -8.97 -3.12 -33.37
CA ASP A 95 -8.16 -4.32 -33.61
C ASP A 95 -9.08 -5.56 -33.66
N GLU A 96 -9.44 -5.99 -34.88
CA GLU A 96 -10.37 -7.10 -35.15
C GLU A 96 -9.82 -8.48 -34.78
N GLU A 97 -8.51 -8.62 -34.55
CA GLU A 97 -7.89 -9.86 -34.06
C GLU A 97 -8.15 -10.10 -32.58
N ARG A 98 -8.78 -9.13 -31.89
CA ARG A 98 -9.18 -9.26 -30.51
C ARG A 98 -10.53 -9.94 -30.39
N GLU A 99 -10.64 -10.76 -29.38
CA GLU A 99 -11.86 -11.43 -28.98
C GLU A 99 -12.18 -11.08 -27.53
N GLU A 100 -13.46 -11.06 -27.18
CA GLU A 100 -13.90 -10.91 -25.79
C GLU A 100 -14.79 -12.06 -25.35
N ILE A 101 -14.55 -12.54 -24.13
CA ILE A 101 -15.46 -13.45 -23.42
C ILE A 101 -15.97 -12.68 -22.21
N VAL A 102 -17.30 -12.59 -22.07
CA VAL A 102 -17.95 -11.81 -21.02
C VAL A 102 -18.94 -12.68 -20.25
N LEU A 103 -18.87 -12.61 -18.93
CA LEU A 103 -19.90 -13.07 -18.01
C LEU A 103 -20.44 -11.86 -17.26
N HIS A 104 -21.74 -11.65 -17.34
CA HIS A 104 -22.41 -10.52 -16.70
C HIS A 104 -23.68 -11.01 -15.99
N ASP A 105 -23.62 -11.04 -14.67
CA ASP A 105 -24.76 -11.28 -13.77
C ASP A 105 -25.03 -10.01 -12.96
N ALA A 106 -25.98 -9.21 -13.44
CA ALA A 106 -26.35 -7.96 -12.80
C ALA A 106 -27.01 -8.15 -11.43
N VAL A 107 -27.70 -9.29 -11.19
CA VAL A 107 -28.39 -9.56 -9.93
C VAL A 107 -27.40 -10.04 -8.88
N GLY A 108 -26.49 -10.94 -9.26
CA GLY A 108 -25.38 -11.40 -8.42
C GLY A 108 -24.26 -10.36 -8.24
N GLY A 109 -24.29 -9.27 -9.01
CA GLY A 109 -23.27 -8.22 -8.97
C GLY A 109 -21.91 -8.67 -9.50
N VAL A 110 -21.90 -9.64 -10.41
CA VAL A 110 -20.67 -10.22 -10.97
C VAL A 110 -20.51 -9.79 -12.43
N TYR A 111 -19.32 -9.25 -12.75
CA TYR A 111 -18.93 -8.99 -14.12
C TYR A 111 -17.50 -9.47 -14.34
N LYS A 112 -17.29 -10.34 -15.33
CA LYS A 112 -15.98 -10.83 -15.74
C LYS A 112 -15.83 -10.62 -17.25
N LYS A 113 -14.75 -9.97 -17.67
CA LYS A 113 -14.37 -9.79 -19.08
C LYS A 113 -12.94 -10.27 -19.26
N LEU A 114 -12.72 -11.13 -20.24
CA LEU A 114 -11.40 -11.53 -20.73
C LEU A 114 -11.25 -11.07 -22.16
N VAL A 115 -10.12 -10.41 -22.46
CA VAL A 115 -9.75 -10.00 -23.81
C VAL A 115 -8.64 -10.92 -24.29
N ILE A 116 -8.83 -11.50 -25.46
CA ILE A 116 -7.97 -12.53 -26.05
C ILE A 116 -7.45 -12.03 -27.39
N LYS A 117 -6.22 -12.38 -27.72
CA LYS A 117 -5.64 -12.19 -29.06
C LYS A 117 -4.64 -13.31 -29.33
N ASN A 118 -4.72 -13.94 -30.50
CA ASN A 118 -3.84 -15.04 -30.90
C ASN A 118 -3.79 -16.19 -29.88
N ASP A 119 -4.97 -16.68 -29.45
CA ASP A 119 -5.14 -17.75 -28.46
C ASP A 119 -4.55 -17.46 -27.06
N LYS A 120 -4.39 -16.18 -26.71
CA LYS A 120 -3.78 -15.76 -25.44
C LYS A 120 -4.56 -14.64 -24.79
N ILE A 121 -4.66 -14.66 -23.47
CA ILE A 121 -5.24 -13.55 -22.70
C ILE A 121 -4.29 -12.35 -22.81
N ILE A 122 -4.81 -11.22 -23.24
CA ILE A 122 -4.10 -9.94 -23.29
C ILE A 122 -4.66 -8.91 -22.30
N GLY A 123 -5.85 -9.16 -21.75
CA GLY A 123 -6.45 -8.33 -20.71
C GLY A 123 -7.57 -9.02 -19.94
N SER A 124 -7.85 -8.53 -18.74
CA SER A 124 -8.93 -9.04 -17.89
C SER A 124 -9.53 -7.93 -17.03
N VAL A 125 -10.83 -7.95 -16.81
CA VAL A 125 -11.56 -7.10 -15.85
C VAL A 125 -12.52 -7.96 -15.06
N LEU A 126 -12.47 -7.92 -13.73
CA LEU A 126 -13.35 -8.66 -12.84
C LEU A 126 -13.96 -7.71 -11.81
N TYR A 127 -15.26 -7.83 -11.58
CA TYR A 127 -16.01 -7.07 -10.59
C TYR A 127 -16.93 -8.02 -9.80
N GLY A 128 -17.02 -7.78 -8.49
CA GLY A 128 -17.74 -8.64 -7.56
C GLY A 128 -16.92 -9.89 -7.23
N ASP A 129 -16.86 -10.85 -8.15
CA ASP A 129 -15.99 -12.03 -8.01
C ASP A 129 -14.62 -11.80 -8.68
N THR A 130 -13.61 -11.53 -7.86
CA THR A 130 -12.23 -11.29 -8.28
C THR A 130 -11.26 -12.44 -7.96
N ALA A 131 -11.78 -13.60 -7.55
CA ALA A 131 -10.98 -14.70 -7.01
C ALA A 131 -9.92 -15.23 -8.00
N ASP A 132 -10.23 -15.19 -9.30
CA ASP A 132 -9.38 -15.70 -10.39
C ASP A 132 -8.44 -14.64 -11.00
N GLY A 133 -8.47 -13.39 -10.52
CA GLY A 133 -7.70 -12.30 -11.13
C GLY A 133 -6.21 -12.58 -11.21
N ALA A 134 -5.63 -13.15 -10.15
CA ALA A 134 -4.21 -13.54 -10.14
C ALA A 134 -3.89 -14.62 -11.18
N TRP A 135 -4.80 -15.58 -11.39
CA TRP A 135 -4.62 -16.66 -12.35
C TRP A 135 -4.65 -16.13 -13.79
N TYR A 136 -5.64 -15.30 -14.14
CA TYR A 136 -5.68 -14.65 -15.46
C TYR A 136 -4.47 -13.77 -15.71
N PHE A 137 -3.99 -13.04 -14.71
CA PHE A 137 -2.79 -12.22 -14.85
C PHE A 137 -1.53 -13.06 -15.07
N GLN A 138 -1.42 -14.21 -14.41
CA GLN A 138 -0.32 -15.14 -14.65
C GLN A 138 -0.36 -15.69 -16.08
N MET A 139 -1.53 -16.15 -16.54
CA MET A 139 -1.69 -16.64 -17.92
C MET A 139 -1.34 -15.57 -18.97
N LEU A 140 -1.71 -14.32 -18.71
CA LEU A 140 -1.36 -13.17 -19.54
C LEU A 140 0.15 -12.96 -19.56
N ARG A 141 0.83 -12.94 -18.41
CA ARG A 141 2.29 -12.79 -18.32
C ARG A 141 3.05 -13.90 -19.02
N ASP A 142 2.59 -15.14 -18.86
CA ASP A 142 3.22 -16.32 -19.46
C ASP A 142 2.87 -16.48 -20.94
N ALA A 143 1.97 -15.64 -21.47
CA ALA A 143 1.46 -15.72 -22.83
C ALA A 143 0.96 -17.14 -23.16
N LYS A 144 0.28 -17.77 -22.18
CA LYS A 144 -0.15 -19.17 -22.24
C LYS A 144 -1.29 -19.35 -23.26
N PRO A 145 -1.17 -20.30 -24.21
CA PRO A 145 -2.27 -20.69 -25.09
C PRO A 145 -3.51 -21.14 -24.30
N ILE A 146 -4.71 -20.77 -24.75
CA ILE A 146 -5.96 -21.07 -24.01
C ILE A 146 -6.83 -22.12 -24.66
N HIS A 147 -6.54 -22.58 -25.88
CA HIS A 147 -7.40 -23.49 -26.65
C HIS A 147 -7.86 -24.73 -25.88
N GLU A 148 -7.02 -25.32 -25.00
CA GLU A 148 -7.38 -26.50 -24.20
C GLU A 148 -8.42 -26.22 -23.11
N ILE A 149 -8.52 -24.97 -22.67
CA ILE A 149 -9.29 -24.56 -21.48
C ILE A 149 -10.33 -23.50 -21.79
N ARG A 150 -10.50 -23.14 -23.08
CA ARG A 150 -11.28 -21.99 -23.51
C ARG A 150 -12.74 -22.05 -23.04
N ASP A 151 -13.35 -23.24 -23.08
CA ASP A 151 -14.76 -23.44 -22.75
C ASP A 151 -15.06 -23.28 -21.25
N SER A 152 -14.08 -23.53 -20.39
CA SER A 152 -14.20 -23.40 -18.93
C SER A 152 -13.49 -22.17 -18.38
N LEU A 153 -12.75 -21.43 -19.22
CA LEU A 153 -11.89 -20.32 -18.84
C LEU A 153 -12.60 -19.27 -17.99
N MET A 154 -13.85 -18.96 -18.31
CA MET A 154 -14.65 -17.93 -17.64
C MET A 154 -15.06 -18.32 -16.20
N PHE A 155 -15.09 -19.62 -15.91
CA PHE A 155 -15.48 -20.16 -14.61
C PHE A 155 -14.27 -20.39 -13.67
N GLY A 156 -13.10 -19.86 -14.05
CA GLY A 156 -11.92 -19.85 -13.19
C GLY A 156 -11.15 -21.16 -13.15
N GLN A 157 -10.06 -21.15 -12.40
CA GLN A 157 -9.11 -22.26 -12.32
C GLN A 157 -9.74 -23.54 -11.74
N ASP A 158 -10.66 -23.39 -10.78
CA ASP A 158 -11.26 -24.51 -10.05
C ASP A 158 -12.21 -25.35 -10.95
N SER A 159 -12.73 -24.74 -12.03
CA SER A 159 -13.58 -25.41 -13.02
C SER A 159 -12.82 -26.33 -13.98
N LEU A 160 -11.48 -26.31 -13.96
CA LEU A 160 -10.62 -27.16 -14.78
C LEU A 160 -10.34 -28.54 -14.17
N GLY A 161 -11.00 -28.85 -13.05
CA GLY A 161 -10.88 -30.14 -12.37
C GLY A 161 -10.36 -29.98 -10.95
N ASN A 162 -11.19 -29.44 -10.06
CA ASN A 162 -11.12 -29.80 -8.65
C ASN A 162 -12.54 -29.81 -8.05
N THR A 163 -13.13 -31.00 -7.95
CA THR A 163 -14.41 -31.21 -7.27
C THR A 163 -14.27 -30.93 -5.79
N GLY A 164 -14.64 -29.69 -5.40
CA GLY A 164 -15.24 -29.36 -4.11
C GLY A 164 -14.40 -29.54 -2.86
N HIS A 165 -13.57 -28.54 -2.51
CA HIS A 165 -13.33 -28.12 -1.12
C HIS A 165 -12.93 -26.63 -1.10
N GLN A 166 -13.43 -25.86 -0.13
CA GLN A 166 -13.19 -24.43 0.02
C GLN A 166 -11.68 -24.11 0.11
N GLY A 167 -11.11 -23.47 -0.92
CA GLY A 167 -9.96 -22.57 -0.86
C GLY A 167 -8.60 -23.08 -0.36
N GLN A 168 -8.47 -24.32 0.12
CA GLN A 168 -7.21 -24.84 0.69
C GLN A 168 -6.20 -25.34 -0.35
N ASP A 169 -6.61 -25.58 -1.59
CA ASP A 169 -5.79 -26.32 -2.56
C ASP A 169 -5.00 -25.45 -3.55
N LYS A 170 -5.24 -24.13 -3.57
CA LYS A 170 -4.54 -23.23 -4.51
C LYS A 170 -3.04 -23.20 -4.25
N ALA A 171 -2.61 -23.17 -2.98
CA ALA A 171 -1.18 -23.20 -2.64
C ALA A 171 -0.51 -24.53 -3.01
N ALA A 172 -1.20 -25.66 -2.87
CA ALA A 172 -0.64 -26.98 -3.17
C ALA A 172 -0.39 -27.17 -4.67
N ALA A 173 -1.32 -26.72 -5.51
CA ALA A 173 -1.24 -26.81 -6.97
C ALA A 173 -0.21 -25.86 -7.64
N MET A 174 0.31 -24.86 -6.92
CA MET A 174 1.28 -23.91 -7.47
C MET A 174 2.69 -24.52 -7.60
N THR A 175 3.41 -24.19 -8.69
CA THR A 175 4.85 -24.50 -8.79
C THR A 175 5.67 -23.47 -7.99
N ASN A 176 6.95 -23.79 -7.74
CA ASN A 176 7.83 -22.91 -6.94
C ASN A 176 8.16 -21.58 -7.65
N GLU A 177 8.05 -21.55 -8.96
CA GLU A 177 8.36 -20.41 -9.83
C GLU A 177 7.18 -19.42 -9.90
N MET A 178 5.97 -19.87 -9.55
CA MET A 178 4.78 -19.01 -9.61
C MET A 178 4.90 -17.84 -8.64
N GLU A 179 4.64 -16.64 -9.15
CA GLU A 179 4.72 -15.42 -8.39
C GLU A 179 3.54 -15.31 -7.41
N VAL A 180 3.86 -15.08 -6.14
CA VAL A 180 2.88 -14.92 -5.06
C VAL A 180 2.69 -13.45 -4.75
N CYS A 181 3.78 -12.68 -4.64
CA CYS A 181 3.73 -11.25 -4.35
C CYS A 181 4.30 -10.44 -5.52
N GLY A 182 3.43 -9.94 -6.40
CA GLY A 182 3.88 -9.10 -7.51
C GLY A 182 4.46 -7.75 -7.08
N CYS A 183 4.02 -7.21 -5.94
CA CYS A 183 4.57 -5.98 -5.39
C CYS A 183 6.05 -6.09 -4.98
N ASN A 184 6.55 -7.29 -4.65
CA ASN A 184 7.96 -7.50 -4.26
C ASN A 184 8.66 -8.58 -5.11
N GLY A 185 8.01 -9.06 -6.18
CA GLY A 185 8.50 -10.14 -7.04
C GLY A 185 8.82 -11.45 -6.30
N VAL A 186 8.02 -11.84 -5.31
CA VAL A 186 8.29 -13.03 -4.48
C VAL A 186 7.52 -14.23 -5.02
N CYS A 187 8.22 -15.32 -5.35
CA CYS A 187 7.62 -16.58 -5.80
C CYS A 187 7.34 -17.54 -4.64
N LYS A 188 6.49 -18.55 -4.88
CA LYS A 188 6.14 -19.59 -3.89
C LYS A 188 7.40 -20.24 -3.30
N GLY A 189 8.36 -20.62 -4.14
CA GLY A 189 9.58 -21.29 -3.70
C GLY A 189 10.41 -20.45 -2.72
N THR A 190 10.41 -19.12 -2.86
CA THR A 190 11.08 -18.23 -1.91
C THR A 190 10.41 -18.26 -0.54
N ILE A 191 9.08 -18.31 -0.50
CA ILE A 191 8.30 -18.37 0.74
C ILE A 191 8.48 -19.74 1.40
N VAL A 192 8.32 -20.83 0.65
CA VAL A 192 8.51 -22.21 1.14
C VAL A 192 9.92 -22.39 1.72
N LYS A 193 10.95 -21.96 0.99
CA LYS A 193 12.33 -22.02 1.45
C LYS A 193 12.53 -21.22 2.74
N ALA A 194 11.99 -20.00 2.82
CA ALA A 194 12.10 -19.19 4.04
C ALA A 194 11.43 -19.87 5.23
N ILE A 195 10.25 -20.47 5.05
CA ILE A 195 9.54 -21.21 6.10
C ILE A 195 10.38 -22.40 6.60
N GLN A 196 10.92 -23.19 5.66
CA GLN A 196 11.68 -24.40 5.99
C GLN A 196 13.05 -24.10 6.60
N ASP A 197 13.83 -23.20 5.99
CA ASP A 197 15.20 -22.91 6.41
C ASP A 197 15.26 -22.11 7.72
N GLN A 198 14.27 -21.27 7.98
CA GLN A 198 14.28 -20.34 9.11
C GLN A 198 13.22 -20.66 10.19
N GLY A 199 12.40 -21.70 9.99
CA GLY A 199 11.38 -22.10 10.94
C GLY A 199 10.33 -21.01 11.19
N LEU A 200 9.73 -20.47 10.12
CA LEU A 200 8.73 -19.40 10.25
C LEU A 200 7.34 -19.99 10.48
N PHE A 201 6.67 -19.56 11.56
CA PHE A 201 5.36 -20.11 11.94
C PHE A 201 4.19 -19.11 11.79
N THR A 202 4.48 -17.84 11.47
CA THR A 202 3.45 -16.80 11.38
C THR A 202 3.56 -16.01 10.08
N ILE A 203 2.42 -15.46 9.63
CA ILE A 203 2.38 -14.56 8.46
C ILE A 203 3.31 -13.36 8.66
N ASP A 204 3.39 -12.83 9.88
CA ASP A 204 4.23 -11.67 10.18
C ASP A 204 5.71 -11.99 10.04
N ASP A 205 6.13 -13.21 10.39
CA ASP A 205 7.52 -13.64 10.19
C ASP A 205 7.83 -13.84 8.70
N VAL A 206 6.91 -14.44 7.94
CA VAL A 206 7.03 -14.54 6.48
C VAL A 206 7.13 -13.16 5.83
N LYS A 207 6.29 -12.19 6.24
CA LYS A 207 6.34 -10.80 5.78
C LYS A 207 7.69 -10.13 6.07
N LYS A 208 8.23 -10.32 7.28
CA LYS A 208 9.51 -9.72 7.68
C LYS A 208 10.65 -10.24 6.80
N GLN A 209 10.69 -11.55 6.57
CA GLN A 209 11.78 -12.24 5.88
C GLN A 209 11.70 -12.13 4.35
N THR A 210 10.52 -12.36 3.79
CA THR A 210 10.34 -12.44 2.32
C THR A 210 9.83 -11.14 1.71
N LYS A 211 9.29 -10.22 2.52
CA LYS A 211 8.48 -9.06 2.08
C LYS A 211 7.16 -9.42 1.39
N ALA A 212 6.82 -10.70 1.20
CA ALA A 212 5.53 -11.07 0.65
C ALA A 212 4.40 -10.59 1.58
N GLY A 213 3.47 -9.78 1.05
CA GLY A 213 2.34 -9.25 1.81
C GLY A 213 2.62 -7.99 2.65
N SER A 214 3.84 -7.43 2.60
CA SER A 214 4.19 -6.22 3.37
C SER A 214 3.92 -4.90 2.66
N SER A 215 3.83 -4.88 1.32
CA SER A 215 3.69 -3.64 0.55
C SER A 215 2.22 -3.33 0.25
N CYS A 216 1.58 -4.15 -0.60
CA CYS A 216 0.19 -3.98 -0.99
C CYS A 216 -0.76 -4.95 -0.26
N GLY A 217 -0.27 -6.02 0.35
CA GLY A 217 -1.09 -6.94 1.15
C GLY A 217 -2.06 -7.85 0.38
N SER A 218 -2.19 -7.71 -0.95
CA SER A 218 -3.13 -8.51 -1.77
C SER A 218 -2.84 -10.02 -1.73
N CYS A 219 -1.57 -10.39 -1.58
CA CYS A 219 -1.14 -11.78 -1.53
C CYS A 219 -1.16 -12.41 -0.13
N VAL A 220 -1.62 -11.69 0.92
CA VAL A 220 -1.54 -12.19 2.31
C VAL A 220 -2.29 -13.50 2.50
N GLY A 221 -3.51 -13.64 1.94
CA GLY A 221 -4.26 -14.89 2.03
C GLY A 221 -3.58 -16.05 1.30
N LEU A 222 -2.91 -15.80 0.17
CA LEU A 222 -2.16 -16.84 -0.54
C LEU A 222 -0.87 -17.22 0.21
N VAL A 223 -0.19 -16.24 0.80
CA VAL A 223 0.94 -16.48 1.72
C VAL A 223 0.49 -17.33 2.91
N GLU A 224 -0.70 -17.07 3.43
CA GLU A 224 -1.31 -17.87 4.51
C GLU A 224 -1.55 -19.32 4.09
N GLN A 225 -2.12 -19.55 2.91
CA GLN A 225 -2.32 -20.89 2.38
C GLN A 225 -0.99 -21.63 2.14
N ILE A 226 0.04 -20.93 1.64
CA ILE A 226 1.38 -21.51 1.46
C ILE A 226 1.99 -21.85 2.81
N LEU A 227 1.85 -20.98 3.81
CA LEU A 227 2.33 -21.22 5.17
C LEU A 227 1.63 -22.45 5.79
N ALA A 228 0.31 -22.53 5.67
CA ALA A 228 -0.49 -23.66 6.12
C ALA A 228 -0.11 -24.97 5.40
N SER A 229 0.03 -24.93 4.08
CA SER A 229 0.42 -26.08 3.26
C SER A 229 1.85 -26.56 3.55
N THR A 230 2.78 -25.64 3.83
CA THR A 230 4.19 -25.96 4.10
C THR A 230 4.38 -26.54 5.52
N LEU A 231 3.65 -26.01 6.50
CA LEU A 231 3.74 -26.45 7.90
C LEU A 231 2.79 -27.61 8.24
N GLY A 232 1.79 -27.87 7.40
CA GLY A 232 0.76 -28.87 7.64
C GLY A 232 0.03 -28.65 8.97
N GLY A 233 -0.08 -29.72 9.78
CA GLY A 233 -0.73 -29.67 11.11
C GLY A 233 0.01 -28.82 12.16
N GLY A 234 1.21 -28.31 11.87
CA GLY A 234 1.94 -27.36 12.71
C GLY A 234 1.51 -25.90 12.50
N TYR A 235 0.63 -25.62 11.53
CA TYR A 235 0.10 -24.28 11.30
C TYR A 235 -0.99 -23.95 12.33
N ALA A 236 -0.69 -23.01 13.22
CA ALA A 236 -1.70 -22.33 14.01
C ALA A 236 -2.12 -21.06 13.26
N PRO A 237 -3.35 -20.96 12.73
CA PRO A 237 -3.81 -19.74 12.09
C PRO A 237 -3.65 -18.55 13.06
N PRO A 238 -3.26 -17.37 12.57
CA PRO A 238 -3.18 -16.19 13.41
C PRO A 238 -4.54 -16.02 14.09
N SER A 239 -4.51 -15.98 15.41
CA SER A 239 -5.71 -15.80 16.22
C SER A 239 -6.40 -14.51 15.76
N THR A 240 -7.54 -14.66 15.08
CA THR A 240 -8.48 -13.57 14.80
C THR A 240 -8.97 -12.94 16.10
N SER A 241 -8.81 -13.65 17.22
CA SER A 241 -9.07 -13.21 18.58
C SER A 241 -7.99 -12.32 19.21
N LYS A 242 -6.96 -11.88 18.47
CA LYS A 242 -5.98 -10.95 19.05
C LYS A 242 -6.66 -9.62 19.38
N ALA A 243 -6.68 -9.30 20.66
CA ALA A 243 -7.20 -8.02 21.14
C ALA A 243 -6.49 -6.84 20.48
N ILE A 244 -7.21 -5.73 20.29
CA ILE A 244 -6.67 -4.49 19.70
C ILE A 244 -5.41 -4.04 20.45
N CYS A 245 -5.43 -4.13 21.78
CA CYS A 245 -4.31 -3.83 22.68
C CYS A 245 -4.65 -4.34 24.09
N GLY A 246 -3.75 -4.18 25.06
CA GLY A 246 -3.99 -4.59 26.46
C GLY A 246 -5.16 -3.89 27.18
N CYS A 247 -5.77 -2.85 26.59
CA CYS A 247 -6.89 -2.13 27.19
C CYS A 247 -8.24 -2.85 27.05
N SER A 248 -8.34 -3.90 26.23
CA SER A 248 -9.56 -4.69 26.02
C SER A 248 -9.18 -6.14 25.70
N ASP A 249 -10.12 -7.07 25.82
CA ASP A 249 -9.98 -8.43 25.29
C ASP A 249 -10.53 -8.56 23.86
N LYS A 250 -11.23 -7.53 23.37
CA LYS A 250 -11.90 -7.56 22.07
C LYS A 250 -10.93 -7.29 20.92
N ASN A 251 -11.09 -8.05 19.85
CA ASN A 251 -10.40 -7.85 18.58
C ASN A 251 -11.03 -6.69 17.77
N HIS A 252 -10.49 -6.41 16.59
CA HIS A 252 -10.96 -5.33 15.73
C HIS A 252 -12.40 -5.51 15.20
N GLU A 253 -12.80 -6.75 14.92
CA GLU A 253 -14.11 -7.09 14.35
C GLU A 253 -15.21 -6.97 15.41
N GLU A 254 -15.00 -7.58 16.57
CA GLU A 254 -15.91 -7.53 17.72
C GLU A 254 -16.19 -6.09 18.15
N VAL A 255 -15.18 -5.22 18.15
CA VAL A 255 -15.35 -3.80 18.49
C VAL A 255 -16.21 -3.07 17.46
N ARG A 256 -16.03 -3.35 16.17
CA ARG A 256 -16.84 -2.74 15.10
C ARG A 256 -18.29 -3.23 15.14
N GLU A 257 -18.50 -4.52 15.40
CA GLU A 257 -19.83 -5.09 15.59
C GLU A 257 -20.55 -4.44 16.77
N GLU A 258 -19.88 -4.28 17.90
CA GLU A 258 -20.47 -3.70 19.10
C GLU A 258 -20.80 -2.21 18.93
N ILE A 259 -19.95 -1.46 18.20
CA ILE A 259 -20.22 -0.07 17.78
C ILE A 259 -21.48 0.03 16.94
N ARG A 260 -21.69 -0.91 15.99
CA ARG A 260 -22.92 -0.95 15.17
C ARG A 260 -24.13 -1.31 15.99
N LYS A 261 -24.04 -2.40 16.76
CA LYS A 261 -25.15 -2.98 17.53
C LYS A 261 -25.70 -2.02 18.58
N ASN A 262 -24.83 -1.29 19.27
CA ASN A 262 -25.21 -0.39 20.36
C ASN A 262 -25.25 1.09 19.95
N LYS A 263 -25.00 1.38 18.67
CA LYS A 263 -24.94 2.75 18.10
C LYS A 263 -24.11 3.72 18.96
N TYR A 264 -22.86 3.35 19.23
CA TYR A 264 -21.94 4.29 19.90
C TYR A 264 -21.55 5.42 18.94
N LEU A 265 -21.58 6.66 19.43
CA LEU A 265 -21.25 7.86 18.64
C LEU A 265 -20.00 8.60 19.14
N ASN A 266 -19.44 8.22 20.29
CA ASN A 266 -18.24 8.83 20.84
C ASN A 266 -17.41 7.79 21.62
N ILE A 267 -16.13 8.11 21.84
CA ILE A 267 -15.17 7.20 22.49
C ILE A 267 -15.54 6.90 23.95
N PRO A 268 -15.91 7.88 24.80
CA PRO A 268 -16.30 7.61 26.18
C PRO A 268 -17.42 6.57 26.32
N ASP A 269 -18.48 6.69 25.52
CA ASP A 269 -19.61 5.75 25.55
C ASP A 269 -19.20 4.37 25.02
N ALA A 270 -18.41 4.33 23.94
CA ALA A 270 -17.88 3.09 23.39
C ALA A 270 -16.99 2.36 24.41
N MET A 271 -16.05 3.07 25.05
CA MET A 271 -15.17 2.49 26.07
C MET A 271 -15.94 2.03 27.30
N LYS A 272 -16.91 2.81 27.78
CA LYS A 272 -17.74 2.44 28.92
C LYS A 272 -18.61 1.22 28.60
N GLY A 273 -19.27 1.22 27.45
CA GLY A 273 -20.16 0.15 27.00
C GLY A 273 -19.42 -1.16 26.73
N MET A 274 -18.18 -1.09 26.24
CA MET A 274 -17.32 -2.25 25.98
C MET A 274 -16.35 -2.56 27.13
N THR A 275 -16.57 -1.99 28.32
CA THR A 275 -15.80 -2.24 29.55
C THR A 275 -14.28 -2.13 29.38
N TRP A 276 -13.83 -1.08 28.70
CA TRP A 276 -12.41 -0.80 28.51
C TRP A 276 -11.68 -0.70 29.86
N ARG A 277 -10.57 -1.42 30.01
CA ARG A 277 -9.80 -1.47 31.27
C ARG A 277 -9.18 -0.13 31.65
N THR A 278 -8.89 0.70 30.65
CA THR A 278 -8.28 2.01 30.83
C THR A 278 -9.29 3.09 30.46
N PRO A 279 -9.67 4.00 31.39
CA PRO A 279 -10.68 5.02 31.13
C PRO A 279 -10.34 5.95 29.96
N ASN A 280 -9.05 6.17 29.71
CA ASN A 280 -8.57 7.04 28.65
C ASN A 280 -8.14 6.28 27.38
N GLY A 281 -8.08 4.95 27.41
CA GLY A 281 -7.41 4.15 26.38
C GLY A 281 -5.90 4.41 26.30
N CYS A 282 -5.28 3.89 25.25
CA CYS A 282 -3.87 4.05 24.93
C CYS A 282 -3.66 4.58 23.51
N ALA A 283 -2.39 4.76 23.12
CA ALA A 283 -2.00 5.22 21.78
C ALA A 283 -2.41 4.26 20.64
N THR A 284 -2.78 3.01 20.94
CA THR A 284 -3.26 2.04 19.96
C THR A 284 -4.79 2.09 19.81
N CYS A 285 -5.54 1.99 20.91
CA CYS A 285 -6.99 1.84 20.82
C CYS A 285 -7.74 3.16 20.61
N ARG A 286 -7.23 4.31 21.08
CA ARG A 286 -7.91 5.59 20.88
C ARG A 286 -8.04 5.95 19.40
N PRO A 287 -6.95 5.97 18.58
CA PRO A 287 -7.08 6.23 17.14
C PRO A 287 -7.99 5.21 16.45
N ALA A 288 -7.88 3.93 16.83
CA ALA A 288 -8.70 2.86 16.28
C ALA A 288 -10.20 3.08 16.54
N LEU A 289 -10.59 3.36 17.79
CA LEU A 289 -11.96 3.63 18.17
C LEU A 289 -12.51 4.88 17.48
N ASN A 290 -11.73 5.97 17.44
CA ASN A 290 -12.11 7.19 16.73
C ASN A 290 -12.43 6.90 15.25
N TYR A 291 -11.53 6.18 14.58
CA TYR A 291 -11.72 5.77 13.20
C TYR A 291 -12.94 4.85 13.02
N TYR A 292 -13.17 3.86 13.88
CA TYR A 292 -14.32 2.97 13.76
C TYR A 292 -15.64 3.69 13.94
N LEU A 293 -15.73 4.63 14.88
CA LEU A 293 -16.91 5.45 15.09
C LEU A 293 -17.20 6.32 13.86
N LEU A 294 -16.21 7.09 13.40
CA LEU A 294 -16.35 8.00 12.26
C LEU A 294 -16.66 7.29 10.93
N SER A 295 -16.05 6.12 10.71
CA SER A 295 -16.30 5.33 9.50
C SER A 295 -17.62 4.57 9.53
N THR A 296 -18.11 4.20 10.73
CA THR A 296 -19.40 3.51 10.87
C THR A 296 -20.57 4.50 10.83
N TRP A 297 -20.41 5.67 11.42
CA TRP A 297 -21.44 6.71 11.51
C TRP A 297 -20.91 8.05 10.96
N PRO A 298 -20.66 8.16 9.64
CA PRO A 298 -20.22 9.40 9.04
C PRO A 298 -21.20 10.54 9.38
N HIS A 299 -20.66 11.70 9.77
CA HIS A 299 -21.43 12.90 10.18
C HIS A 299 -22.22 12.80 11.49
N GLU A 300 -22.44 11.62 12.06
CA GLU A 300 -23.12 11.44 13.36
C GLU A 300 -22.12 11.22 14.50
N ALA A 301 -21.04 10.48 14.27
CA ALA A 301 -20.00 10.24 15.28
C ALA A 301 -19.19 11.51 15.55
N VAL A 302 -18.83 11.71 16.82
CA VAL A 302 -18.04 12.85 17.30
C VAL A 302 -16.56 12.52 17.15
N ASP A 303 -15.84 13.29 16.32
CA ASP A 303 -14.38 13.21 16.24
C ASP A 303 -13.76 13.62 17.58
N ASP A 304 -12.80 12.84 18.05
CA ASP A 304 -12.07 13.10 19.28
C ASP A 304 -10.62 13.52 18.95
N PRO A 305 -10.29 14.82 19.02
CA PRO A 305 -8.95 15.32 18.71
C PRO A 305 -7.84 14.71 19.58
N GLN A 306 -8.14 14.23 20.79
CA GLN A 306 -7.15 13.59 21.66
C GLN A 306 -6.70 12.23 21.10
N SER A 307 -7.47 11.63 20.19
CA SER A 307 -7.13 10.38 19.51
C SER A 307 -6.11 10.55 18.38
N ARG A 308 -5.81 11.79 17.98
CA ARG A 308 -4.73 12.08 17.05
C ARG A 308 -3.38 11.92 17.75
N PHE A 309 -2.34 11.61 16.99
CA PHE A 309 -0.98 11.56 17.55
C PHE A 309 -0.62 12.90 18.18
N ILE A 310 0.20 12.87 19.24
CA ILE A 310 0.55 14.10 19.97
C ILE A 310 1.10 15.18 19.02
N ASN A 311 1.88 14.76 18.01
CA ASN A 311 2.46 15.66 17.02
C ASN A 311 1.41 16.40 16.20
N GLU A 312 0.27 15.76 15.89
CA GLU A 312 -0.84 16.39 15.19
C GLU A 312 -1.66 17.30 16.10
N ARG A 313 -1.72 16.99 17.40
CA ARG A 313 -2.50 17.76 18.39
C ARG A 313 -1.87 19.09 18.75
N VAL A 314 -0.54 19.10 18.88
CA VAL A 314 0.23 20.30 19.26
C VAL A 314 1.02 20.88 18.10
N HIS A 315 0.86 20.31 16.91
CA HIS A 315 1.54 20.70 15.68
C HIS A 315 3.08 20.70 15.78
N ALA A 316 3.65 19.93 16.71
CA ALA A 316 5.07 19.90 17.05
C ALA A 316 5.53 18.49 17.42
N ASN A 317 6.78 18.14 17.14
CA ASN A 317 7.29 16.78 17.31
C ASN A 317 7.87 16.56 18.72
N ILE A 318 7.30 15.63 19.49
CA ILE A 318 7.85 15.28 20.81
C ILE A 318 9.23 14.61 20.69
N GLN A 319 10.18 15.05 21.52
CA GLN A 319 11.54 14.56 21.61
C GLN A 319 11.70 13.54 22.75
N LYS A 320 12.81 12.81 22.76
CA LYS A 320 13.08 11.77 23.78
C LYS A 320 13.18 12.34 25.20
N ASP A 321 13.59 13.60 25.33
CA ASP A 321 13.70 14.32 26.60
C ASP A 321 12.38 14.97 27.05
N GLY A 322 11.29 14.77 26.30
CA GLY A 322 9.97 15.33 26.59
C GLY A 322 9.77 16.76 26.09
N THR A 323 10.79 17.39 25.51
CA THR A 323 10.65 18.67 24.80
C THR A 323 10.04 18.49 23.42
N TYR A 324 9.79 19.58 22.71
CA TYR A 324 9.18 19.60 21.40
C TYR A 324 10.11 20.24 20.36
N SER A 325 9.97 19.78 19.12
CA SER A 325 10.54 20.35 17.91
C SER A 325 9.43 21.06 17.14
N VAL A 326 9.66 22.33 16.80
CA VAL A 326 8.73 23.19 16.06
C VAL A 326 9.34 23.49 14.71
N ILE A 327 8.64 23.09 13.64
CA ILE A 327 9.11 23.22 12.26
C ILE A 327 8.11 24.11 11.50
N PRO A 328 8.39 25.42 11.34
CA PRO A 328 7.59 26.30 10.51
C PRO A 328 7.62 25.83 9.05
N ARG A 329 6.46 25.79 8.40
CA ARG A 329 6.35 25.34 7.01
C ARG A 329 6.90 26.42 6.06
N MET A 330 7.84 26.00 5.23
CA MET A 330 8.33 26.78 4.08
C MET A 330 7.92 26.05 2.79
N TYR A 331 7.01 26.63 2.02
CA TYR A 331 6.47 25.97 0.81
C TYR A 331 7.57 25.83 -0.25
N GLY A 332 7.90 24.58 -0.59
CA GLY A 332 8.97 24.29 -1.55
C GLY A 332 10.37 24.78 -1.11
N GLY A 333 10.58 24.98 0.20
CA GLY A 333 11.84 25.55 0.72
C GLY A 333 11.99 27.05 0.48
N VAL A 334 10.95 27.74 -0.01
CA VAL A 334 10.95 29.18 -0.25
C VAL A 334 10.62 29.92 1.05
N THR A 335 11.42 30.94 1.38
CA THR A 335 11.26 31.80 2.55
C THR A 335 11.66 33.24 2.22
N THR A 336 11.26 34.20 3.06
CA THR A 336 11.60 35.62 2.94
C THR A 336 12.51 36.06 4.08
N PRO A 337 13.29 37.15 3.93
CA PRO A 337 14.08 37.71 5.03
C PRO A 337 13.24 38.02 6.29
N ASP A 338 11.99 38.45 6.11
CA ASP A 338 11.09 38.76 7.23
C ASP A 338 10.59 37.50 7.94
N GLN A 339 10.32 36.42 7.21
CA GLN A 339 10.01 35.12 7.82
C GLN A 339 11.23 34.56 8.58
N LEU A 340 12.44 34.70 8.03
CA LEU A 340 13.67 34.28 8.71
C LEU A 340 13.91 35.10 9.99
N ARG A 341 13.72 36.42 9.94
CA ARG A 341 13.76 37.27 11.15
C ARG A 341 12.71 36.82 12.16
N LYS A 342 11.47 36.62 11.73
CA LYS A 342 10.39 36.15 12.62
C LYS A 342 10.75 34.82 13.30
N ILE A 343 11.32 33.86 12.58
CA ILE A 343 11.79 32.58 13.16
C ILE A 343 12.91 32.82 14.17
N ALA A 344 13.86 33.70 13.89
CA ALA A 344 14.94 34.05 14.83
C ALA A 344 14.41 34.76 16.08
N ASP A 345 13.53 35.75 15.92
CA ASP A 345 12.91 36.50 17.01
C ASP A 345 12.10 35.57 17.93
N VAL A 346 11.37 34.60 17.35
CA VAL A 346 10.67 33.56 18.10
C VAL A 346 11.66 32.64 18.82
N ALA A 347 12.73 32.22 18.15
CA ALA A 347 13.74 31.37 18.77
C ALA A 347 14.34 32.05 20.01
N ASP A 348 14.67 33.34 19.92
CA ASP A 348 15.19 34.13 21.04
C ASP A 348 14.14 34.32 22.14
N LYS A 349 12.89 34.71 21.79
CA LYS A 349 11.81 34.96 22.74
C LYS A 349 11.51 33.75 23.64
N TYR A 350 11.56 32.55 23.06
CA TYR A 350 11.29 31.30 23.75
C TYR A 350 12.56 30.58 24.24
N ALA A 351 13.71 31.25 24.14
CA ALA A 351 15.02 30.71 24.54
C ALA A 351 15.28 29.31 23.96
N VAL A 352 14.98 29.13 22.66
CA VAL A 352 15.14 27.85 21.95
C VAL A 352 16.61 27.44 21.98
N PRO A 353 16.96 26.30 22.61
CA PRO A 353 18.37 25.91 22.77
C PRO A 353 19.10 25.60 21.45
N MET A 354 18.38 25.16 20.43
CA MET A 354 18.96 24.76 19.16
C MET A 354 18.04 25.06 17.98
N VAL A 355 18.58 25.79 17.00
CA VAL A 355 17.98 25.96 15.68
C VAL A 355 18.78 25.14 14.67
N LYS A 356 18.14 24.17 14.03
CA LYS A 356 18.80 23.22 13.12
C LYS A 356 18.16 23.25 11.74
N VAL A 357 18.97 23.12 10.69
CA VAL A 357 18.48 22.77 9.35
C VAL A 357 18.44 21.23 9.24
N THR A 358 17.26 20.67 9.03
CA THR A 358 17.07 19.22 8.93
C THR A 358 17.56 18.67 7.58
N GLY A 359 17.72 17.34 7.48
CA GLY A 359 18.04 16.70 6.19
C GLY A 359 17.00 16.94 5.10
N GLY A 360 15.75 17.26 5.48
CA GLY A 360 14.70 17.70 4.58
C GLY A 360 14.73 19.20 4.24
N GLN A 361 15.84 19.90 4.55
CA GLN A 361 16.05 21.34 4.30
C GLN A 361 15.01 22.24 4.97
N ARG A 362 14.61 21.90 6.20
CA ARG A 362 13.66 22.70 7.00
C ARG A 362 14.34 23.27 8.24
N ILE A 363 13.92 24.45 8.67
CA ILE A 363 14.36 25.04 9.94
C ILE A 363 13.54 24.40 11.07
N ASP A 364 14.25 23.87 12.05
CA ASP A 364 13.72 23.12 13.19
C ASP A 364 14.18 23.78 14.49
N LEU A 365 13.23 24.17 15.31
CA LEU A 365 13.42 24.77 16.63
C LEU A 365 13.28 23.66 17.68
N LEU A 366 14.41 23.16 18.21
CA LEU A 366 14.43 22.03 19.16
C LEU A 366 14.56 22.50 20.60
N GLY A 367 13.93 21.76 21.51
CA GLY A 367 14.01 22.02 22.96
C GLY A 367 12.87 22.89 23.49
N VAL A 368 11.78 23.04 22.73
CA VAL A 368 10.64 23.89 23.09
C VAL A 368 9.79 23.20 24.18
N LYS A 369 9.37 23.93 25.21
CA LYS A 369 8.48 23.40 26.25
C LYS A 369 7.05 23.32 25.74
N LYS A 370 6.26 22.40 26.30
CA LYS A 370 4.88 22.15 25.84
C LYS A 370 3.98 23.38 26.00
N GLU A 371 4.10 24.05 27.13
CA GLU A 371 3.36 25.25 27.52
C GLU A 371 3.61 26.43 26.57
N ASP A 372 4.77 26.47 25.94
CA ASP A 372 5.17 27.56 25.04
C ASP A 372 4.62 27.37 23.61
N LEU A 373 4.20 26.16 23.23
CA LEU A 373 3.82 25.82 21.85
C LEU A 373 2.71 26.71 21.29
N VAL A 374 1.68 27.00 22.08
CA VAL A 374 0.54 27.82 21.62
C VAL A 374 0.98 29.25 21.35
N GLY A 375 1.79 29.83 22.23
CA GLY A 375 2.34 31.16 22.06
C GLY A 375 3.32 31.21 20.88
N MET A 376 4.21 30.22 20.79
CA MET A 376 5.21 30.11 19.73
C MET A 376 4.55 30.04 18.35
N TRP A 377 3.50 29.22 18.17
CA TRP A 377 2.77 29.17 16.89
C TRP A 377 2.06 30.48 16.54
N LYS A 378 1.52 31.18 17.55
CA LYS A 378 0.89 32.48 17.36
C LYS A 378 1.92 33.53 16.92
N ASP A 379 3.10 33.54 17.50
CA ASP A 379 4.16 34.48 17.16
C ASP A 379 4.82 34.16 15.82
N LEU A 380 4.99 32.87 15.51
CA LEU A 380 5.47 32.42 14.21
C LEU A 380 4.51 32.83 13.09
N ASP A 381 3.19 32.78 13.33
CA ASP A 381 2.18 33.12 12.32
C ASP A 381 2.48 32.40 10.98
N MET A 382 2.88 31.14 11.11
CA MET A 382 3.29 30.25 10.03
C MET A 382 2.64 28.89 10.27
N PRO A 383 2.16 28.20 9.23
CA PRO A 383 1.61 26.86 9.39
C PRO A 383 2.70 25.86 9.79
N SER A 384 2.33 24.78 10.47
CA SER A 384 3.27 23.71 10.81
C SER A 384 3.69 22.91 9.57
N GLY A 385 4.99 22.70 9.44
CA GLY A 385 5.62 21.90 8.40
C GLY A 385 5.81 20.48 8.88
N TYR A 386 4.71 19.73 9.00
CA TYR A 386 4.69 18.30 9.40
C TYR A 386 5.94 17.55 8.91
N ALA A 387 6.76 17.04 9.82
CA ALA A 387 7.94 16.23 9.51
C ALA A 387 7.63 14.74 9.66
#